data_AF-L7L8T6-F1
#
_entry.id   AF-L7L8T6-F1
#
_cell.length_a   1.000
_cell.length_b   1.000
_cell.length_c   1.000
_cell.angle_alpha   90.00
_cell.angle_beta   90.00
_cell.angle_gamma   90.00
#
_symmetry.space_group_name_H-M   'P 1'
#
loop_
_entity.id
_entity.type
_entity.pdbx_description
1 polymer ?
#
loop_
_entity_poly.entity_id
_entity_poly.type
_entity_poly.pdbx_seq_one_letter_code
_entity_poly.pdbx_strand_id
1 'polypeptide(L)'
;MAVLVLVFGLSACGESAEPSPSAGGTAAASSSDPQVIAPVTVSVDDLSGATVQLLVGQVLNINTGSVPVDGYRGQIENGAVATFSPGHDDGSARFNPGVVGVTPGSTSVTMTDDQGGGSPVTFTVVVSPRGD
;
A
#
# COMPACT_ATOMS: atom_id res chain seq x y z
N MET A 1 -6.85 -18.09 -63.28
CA MET A 1 -7.66 -18.07 -62.04
C MET A 1 -7.03 -19.05 -61.07
N ALA A 2 -6.58 -18.55 -59.91
CA ALA A 2 -6.03 -19.25 -58.72
C ALA A 2 -4.86 -20.24 -58.95
N VAL A 3 -3.58 -19.91 -58.75
CA VAL A 3 -2.85 -19.51 -57.52
C VAL A 3 -2.93 -20.57 -56.43
N LEU A 4 -1.83 -21.23 -56.09
CA LEU A 4 -1.02 -20.95 -54.89
C LEU A 4 0.10 -22.01 -54.75
N VAL A 5 1.35 -21.58 -54.93
CA VAL A 5 2.57 -22.34 -54.61
C VAL A 5 3.14 -21.75 -53.31
N LEU A 6 3.53 -22.58 -52.34
CA LEU A 6 4.11 -22.10 -51.08
C LEU A 6 5.24 -23.02 -50.57
N VAL A 7 6.41 -22.89 -51.19
CA VAL A 7 7.63 -23.62 -50.81
C VAL A 7 8.29 -23.01 -49.56
N PHE A 8 8.76 -23.92 -48.69
CA PHE A 8 9.51 -23.73 -47.44
C PHE A 8 10.75 -22.84 -47.54
N GLY A 9 11.12 -22.20 -46.42
CA GLY A 9 12.46 -21.67 -46.19
C GLY A 9 12.74 -21.37 -44.72
N LEU A 10 13.66 -22.13 -44.09
CA LEU A 10 14.37 -21.78 -42.86
C LEU A 10 15.67 -21.05 -43.23
N SER A 11 15.98 -19.93 -42.57
CA SER A 11 17.32 -19.29 -42.49
C SER A 11 17.25 -18.24 -41.35
N ALA A 12 17.93 -18.38 -40.21
CA ALA A 12 19.37 -18.27 -39.93
C ALA A 12 19.83 -16.84 -39.56
N CYS A 13 20.80 -16.78 -38.63
CA CYS A 13 21.28 -15.68 -37.78
C CYS A 13 21.72 -14.34 -38.42
N GLY A 14 21.66 -13.28 -37.60
CA GLY A 14 22.82 -12.43 -37.28
C GLY A 14 23.01 -11.11 -38.04
N GLU A 15 23.41 -10.05 -37.31
CA GLU A 15 24.34 -8.96 -37.68
C GLU A 15 23.88 -7.57 -37.20
N SER A 16 24.85 -6.84 -36.66
CA SER A 16 24.76 -5.59 -35.90
C SER A 16 24.36 -4.36 -36.73
N ALA A 17 23.62 -3.43 -36.13
CA ALA A 17 23.61 -2.02 -36.54
C ALA A 17 23.26 -1.11 -35.36
N GLU A 18 24.25 -0.35 -34.92
CA GLU A 18 24.15 0.75 -33.95
C GLU A 18 23.36 1.91 -34.57
N PRO A 19 22.42 2.56 -33.85
CA PRO A 19 22.09 3.94 -34.15
C PRO A 19 22.76 4.89 -33.14
N SER A 20 23.71 5.66 -33.67
CA SER A 20 24.30 6.87 -33.08
C SER A 20 23.22 7.93 -32.77
N PRO A 21 23.44 8.83 -31.78
CA PRO A 21 22.40 9.67 -31.20
C PRO A 21 22.20 10.95 -32.03
N SER A 22 20.94 11.34 -32.26
CA SER A 22 20.61 12.76 -32.49
C SER A 22 19.12 13.06 -32.34
N ALA A 23 18.87 13.93 -31.36
CA ALA A 23 17.96 15.06 -31.38
C ALA A 23 16.44 14.83 -31.48
N GLY A 24 15.76 15.33 -30.44
CA GLY A 24 14.49 16.04 -30.63
C GLY A 24 13.25 15.25 -30.28
N GLY A 25 13.09 14.89 -29.00
CA GLY A 25 11.81 14.46 -28.46
C GLY A 25 11.51 15.30 -27.23
N THR A 26 10.61 16.26 -27.39
CA THR A 26 9.94 17.08 -26.36
C THR A 26 10.13 16.54 -24.95
N ALA A 27 10.81 17.32 -24.09
CA ALA A 27 10.72 17.12 -22.66
C ALA A 27 9.24 17.17 -22.28
N ALA A 28 8.60 16.01 -22.20
CA ALA A 28 7.36 15.86 -21.50
C ALA A 28 7.68 16.30 -20.08
N ALA A 29 7.21 17.50 -19.72
CA ALA A 29 7.16 17.89 -18.33
C ALA A 29 6.34 16.80 -17.65
N SER A 30 7.03 15.86 -16.99
CA SER A 30 6.42 14.90 -16.08
C SER A 30 5.68 15.75 -15.07
N SER A 31 4.37 15.90 -15.29
CA SER A 31 3.50 16.46 -14.28
C SER A 31 3.58 15.45 -13.15
N SER A 32 4.33 15.78 -12.10
CA SER A 32 4.37 15.04 -10.85
C SER A 32 2.99 15.14 -10.22
N ASP A 33 2.03 14.42 -10.79
CA ASP A 33 0.76 14.17 -10.11
C ASP A 33 1.12 13.46 -8.81
N PRO A 34 0.62 13.93 -7.65
CA PRO A 34 0.90 13.27 -6.39
C PRO A 34 0.31 11.86 -6.47
N GLN A 35 1.16 10.86 -6.75
CA GLN A 35 0.74 9.47 -6.84
C GLN A 35 -0.02 9.10 -5.55
N VAL A 36 -1.32 8.85 -5.68
CA VAL A 36 -2.15 8.44 -4.54
C VAL A 36 -1.82 6.99 -4.21
N ILE A 37 -1.44 6.71 -2.95
CA ILE A 37 -1.24 5.33 -2.48
C ILE A 37 -2.57 4.81 -1.97
N ALA A 38 -3.01 3.66 -2.49
CA ALA A 38 -4.19 2.98 -1.99
C ALA A 38 -3.99 2.52 -0.52
N PRO A 39 -4.96 2.73 0.38
CA PRO A 39 -4.90 2.20 1.73
C PRO A 39 -4.87 0.67 1.73
N VAL A 40 -4.15 0.09 2.70
CA VAL A 40 -4.27 -1.34 3.02
C VAL A 40 -5.45 -1.49 3.96
N THR A 41 -6.42 -2.35 3.65
CA THR A 41 -7.55 -2.64 4.56
C THR A 41 -7.40 -4.02 5.16
N VAL A 42 -7.48 -4.13 6.49
CA VAL A 42 -7.41 -5.39 7.24
C VAL A 42 -8.49 -5.40 8.32
N SER A 43 -9.11 -6.56 8.58
CA SER A 43 -10.07 -6.72 9.67
C SER A 43 -9.37 -6.76 11.02
N VAL A 44 -10.00 -6.24 12.07
CA VAL A 44 -9.44 -6.28 13.43
C VAL A 44 -9.18 -7.71 13.92
N ASP A 45 -10.02 -8.66 13.52
CA ASP A 45 -9.88 -10.09 13.85
C ASP A 45 -8.63 -10.73 13.23
N ASP A 46 -8.16 -10.21 12.09
CA ASP A 46 -6.99 -10.71 11.36
C ASP A 46 -5.68 -10.07 11.83
N LEU A 47 -5.74 -9.04 12.69
CA LEU A 47 -4.55 -8.30 13.12
C LEU A 47 -3.79 -8.96 14.26
N SER A 48 -4.43 -9.78 15.10
CA SER A 48 -3.77 -10.34 16.29
C SER A 48 -2.55 -11.19 15.91
N GLY A 49 -1.36 -10.73 16.29
CA GLY A 49 -0.08 -11.36 15.96
C GLY A 49 0.39 -11.17 14.51
N ALA A 50 -0.34 -10.40 13.71
CA ALA A 50 -0.01 -10.17 12.31
C ALA A 50 1.15 -9.17 12.15
N THR A 51 1.79 -9.24 10.98
CA THR A 51 2.73 -8.22 10.52
C THR A 51 2.17 -7.56 9.27
N VAL A 52 1.92 -6.25 9.34
CA VAL A 52 1.38 -5.46 8.24
C VAL A 52 2.52 -4.68 7.59
N GLN A 53 2.63 -4.80 6.27
CA GLN A 53 3.58 -4.03 5.48
C GLN A 53 2.91 -2.76 4.96
N LEU A 54 3.52 -1.61 5.21
CA LEU A 54 3.09 -0.31 4.71
C LEU A 54 4.24 0.38 3.99
N LEU A 55 3.90 1.26 3.05
CA LEU A 55 4.84 2.25 2.53
C LEU A 55 4.79 3.53 3.37
N VAL A 56 5.85 4.34 3.33
CA VAL A 56 5.82 5.71 3.87
C VAL A 56 4.66 6.49 3.24
N GLY A 57 3.82 7.07 4.09
CA GLY A 57 2.60 7.79 3.72
C GLY A 57 1.38 6.90 3.43
N GLN A 58 1.51 5.57 3.49
CA GLN A 58 0.40 4.65 3.32
C GLN A 58 -0.38 4.48 4.64
N VAL A 59 -1.70 4.39 4.51
CA VAL A 59 -2.62 4.18 5.62
C VAL A 59 -3.03 2.71 5.67
N LEU A 60 -2.92 2.10 6.85
CA LEU A 60 -3.68 0.92 7.24
C LEU A 60 -5.05 1.37 7.73
N ASN A 61 -6.09 0.97 7.02
CA ASN A 61 -7.49 1.16 7.37
C ASN A 61 -8.01 -0.11 8.06
N ILE A 62 -8.39 -0.02 9.33
CA ILE A 62 -8.73 -1.20 10.14
C ILE A 62 -10.24 -1.36 10.18
N ASN A 63 -10.75 -2.42 9.55
CA ASN A 63 -12.18 -2.72 9.57
C ASN A 63 -12.54 -3.35 10.92
N THR A 64 -13.39 -2.69 11.70
CA THR A 64 -13.83 -3.17 13.03
C THR A 64 -15.06 -4.08 12.97
N GLY A 65 -15.53 -4.42 11.76
CA GLY A 65 -16.74 -5.20 11.55
C GLY A 65 -17.96 -4.57 12.25
N SER A 66 -18.56 -5.33 13.16
CA SER A 66 -19.75 -4.93 13.92
C SER A 66 -19.45 -4.12 15.17
N VAL A 67 -18.19 -4.03 15.60
CA VAL A 67 -17.77 -3.27 16.80
C VAL A 67 -17.69 -1.79 16.45
N PRO A 68 -18.16 -0.86 17.30
CA PRO A 68 -18.07 0.59 17.04
C PRO A 68 -16.63 1.06 16.75
N VAL A 69 -16.47 1.96 15.78
CA VAL A 69 -15.14 2.45 15.36
C VAL A 69 -14.49 3.41 16.35
N ASP A 70 -15.30 4.15 17.08
CA ASP A 70 -14.88 5.16 18.06
C ASP A 70 -14.45 4.55 19.41
N GLY A 71 -14.72 3.26 19.62
CA GLY A 71 -14.37 2.51 20.82
C GLY A 71 -12.91 2.05 20.91
N TYR A 72 -12.12 2.16 19.84
CA TYR A 72 -10.75 1.68 19.85
C TYR A 72 -9.72 2.76 20.17
N ARG A 73 -8.73 2.39 20.98
CA ARG A 73 -7.51 3.16 21.25
C ARG A 73 -6.30 2.35 20.81
N GLY A 74 -5.38 3.01 20.12
CA GLY A 74 -4.13 2.42 19.70
C GLY A 74 -2.95 3.04 20.41
N GLN A 75 -2.05 2.19 20.91
CA GLN A 75 -0.75 2.57 21.42
C GLN A 75 0.32 2.09 20.46
N ILE A 76 1.20 3.00 20.03
CA ILE A 76 2.33 2.69 19.16
C ILE A 76 3.61 2.80 19.98
N GLU A 77 4.47 1.78 19.93
CA GLU A 77 5.73 1.79 20.67
C GLU A 77 6.72 2.83 20.13
N ASN A 78 6.76 3.03 18.81
CA ASN A 78 7.61 4.01 18.14
C ASN A 78 6.81 4.93 17.22
N GLY A 79 6.40 6.08 17.75
CA GLY A 79 5.66 7.12 17.02
C GLY A 79 6.42 7.76 15.85
N ALA A 80 7.74 7.58 15.74
CA ALA A 80 8.51 8.05 14.59
C ALA A 80 8.34 7.14 13.36
N VAL A 81 8.03 5.85 13.56
CA VAL A 81 7.81 4.89 12.47
C VAL A 81 6.36 4.94 11.98
N ALA A 82 5.39 4.99 12.90
CA ALA A 82 3.99 5.01 12.56
C ALA A 82 3.14 5.85 13.54
N THR A 83 1.96 6.29 13.10
CA THR A 83 1.01 7.05 13.94
C THR A 83 -0.37 6.40 13.90
N PHE A 84 -1.01 6.25 15.06
CA PHE A 84 -2.35 5.70 15.18
C PHE A 84 -3.38 6.82 15.04
N SER A 85 -4.41 6.57 14.24
CA SER A 85 -5.59 7.43 14.13
C SER A 85 -6.79 6.70 14.71
N PRO A 86 -7.44 7.23 15.76
CA PRO A 86 -8.67 6.63 16.27
C PRO A 86 -9.79 6.72 15.22
N GLY A 87 -10.70 5.76 15.29
CA GLY A 87 -11.94 5.82 14.53
C GLY A 87 -12.90 6.85 15.11
N HIS A 88 -13.89 7.23 14.32
CA HIS A 88 -14.87 8.23 14.70
C HIS A 88 -16.21 7.97 13.99
N ASP A 89 -17.31 8.21 14.71
CA ASP A 89 -18.67 8.17 14.18
C ASP A 89 -19.42 9.39 14.73
N ASP A 90 -20.03 10.18 13.83
CA ASP A 90 -20.84 11.37 14.18
C ASP A 90 -22.31 11.19 13.77
N GLY A 91 -22.72 9.96 13.48
CA GLY A 91 -24.07 9.64 12.99
C GLY A 91 -24.33 9.99 11.51
N SER A 92 -23.54 10.87 10.89
CA SER A 92 -23.59 11.14 9.44
C SER A 92 -22.57 10.35 8.62
N ALA A 93 -21.45 9.98 9.23
CA ALA A 93 -20.36 9.25 8.60
C ALA A 93 -19.61 8.44 9.65
N ARG A 94 -19.02 7.34 9.18
CA ARG A 94 -18.23 6.42 10.00
C ARG A 94 -16.82 6.31 9.42
N PHE A 95 -15.83 6.58 10.27
CA PHE A 95 -14.41 6.51 9.94
C PHE A 95 -13.76 5.41 10.75
N ASN A 96 -13.14 4.48 10.06
CA ASN A 96 -12.42 3.40 10.69
C ASN A 96 -11.14 3.89 11.40
N PRO A 97 -10.72 3.23 12.48
CA PRO A 97 -9.38 3.44 13.03
C PRO A 97 -8.32 3.02 12.01
N GLY A 98 -7.11 3.52 12.20
CA GLY A 98 -6.02 3.21 11.29
C GLY A 98 -4.63 3.53 11.81
N VAL A 99 -3.63 3.14 11.02
CA VAL A 99 -2.22 3.44 11.28
C VAL A 99 -1.58 4.00 10.03
N VAL A 100 -0.87 5.12 10.15
CA VAL A 100 -0.13 5.74 9.05
C VAL A 100 1.35 5.41 9.19
N GLY A 101 1.97 4.91 8.11
CA GLY A 101 3.42 4.76 8.03
C GLY A 101 4.10 6.12 7.84
N VAL A 102 4.99 6.51 8.74
CA VAL A 102 5.65 7.82 8.76
C VAL A 102 7.08 7.72 8.22
N THR A 103 7.87 6.81 8.77
CA THR A 103 9.29 6.66 8.43
C THR A 103 9.63 5.17 8.31
N PRO A 104 10.57 4.76 7.44
CA PRO A 104 10.92 3.36 7.32
C PRO A 104 11.41 2.77 8.65
N GLY A 105 10.96 1.56 8.98
CA GLY A 105 11.24 0.92 10.26
C GLY A 105 10.18 -0.09 10.66
N SER A 106 10.25 -0.59 11.89
CA SER A 106 9.27 -1.51 12.45
C SER A 106 8.80 -1.03 13.82
N THR A 107 7.52 -1.18 14.12
CA THR A 107 6.94 -0.85 15.43
C THR A 107 5.77 -1.75 15.78
N SER A 108 5.61 -2.07 17.07
CA SER A 108 4.43 -2.76 17.57
C SER A 108 3.30 -1.77 17.83
N VAL A 109 2.08 -2.20 17.54
CA VAL A 109 0.84 -1.48 17.78
C VAL A 109 -0.06 -2.37 18.63
N THR A 110 -0.57 -1.82 19.73
CA THR A 110 -1.57 -2.47 20.57
C THR A 110 -2.87 -1.68 20.50
N MET A 111 -3.93 -2.33 20.04
CA MET A 111 -5.29 -1.80 20.04
C MET A 111 -6.09 -2.37 21.21
N THR A 112 -6.75 -1.48 21.95
CA THR A 112 -7.64 -1.82 23.06
C THR A 112 -9.03 -1.26 22.79
N ASP A 113 -10.05 -2.06 23.10
CA ASP A 113 -11.45 -1.64 23.09
C ASP A 113 -11.81 -0.99 24.44
N ASP A 114 -12.22 0.28 24.42
CA ASP A 114 -12.64 1.04 25.61
C ASP A 114 -13.94 0.51 26.23
N GLN A 115 -14.72 -0.31 25.51
CA GLN A 115 -15.93 -0.93 26.05
C GLN A 115 -15.62 -2.16 26.92
N GLY A 116 -14.34 -2.54 27.05
CA GLY A 116 -13.87 -3.56 28.00
C GLY A 116 -14.28 -4.99 27.64
N GLY A 117 -14.73 -5.23 26.40
CA GLY A 117 -15.31 -6.51 25.99
C GLY A 117 -14.31 -7.55 25.46
N GLY A 118 -13.09 -7.14 25.09
CA GLY A 118 -12.13 -8.00 24.38
C GLY A 118 -10.68 -7.89 24.85
N SER A 119 -9.89 -8.91 24.53
CA SER A 119 -8.43 -8.88 24.70
C SER A 119 -7.81 -7.82 23.78
N PRO A 120 -6.72 -7.16 24.22
CA PRO A 120 -6.00 -6.23 23.35
C PRO A 120 -5.46 -6.95 22.11
N VAL A 121 -5.57 -6.30 20.96
CA VAL A 121 -5.07 -6.79 19.68
C VAL A 121 -3.70 -6.18 19.44
N THR A 122 -2.67 -7.02 19.42
CA THR A 122 -1.28 -6.58 19.17
C THR A 122 -0.81 -7.04 17.80
N PHE A 123 -0.22 -6.14 17.03
CA PHE A 123 0.31 -6.42 15.70
C PHE A 123 1.56 -5.59 15.41
N THR A 124 2.36 -6.04 14.45
CA THR A 124 3.57 -5.32 14.03
C THR A 124 3.32 -4.58 12.72
N VAL A 125 3.78 -3.34 12.64
CA VAL A 125 3.79 -2.55 11.41
C VAL A 125 5.23 -2.40 10.93
N VAL A 126 5.49 -2.82 9.70
CA VAL A 126 6.77 -2.63 9.01
C VAL A 126 6.56 -1.61 7.90
N VAL A 127 7.25 -0.49 8.00
CA VAL A 127 7.18 0.61 7.04
C VAL A 127 8.40 0.54 6.12
N SER A 128 8.16 0.48 4.82
CA SER A 128 9.19 0.50 3.78
C SER A 128 9.23 1.85 3.07
N PRO A 129 10.37 2.25 2.49
CA PRO A 129 10.44 3.42 1.62
C PRO A 129 9.44 3.29 0.48
N ARG A 130 8.94 4.43 0.01
CA ARG A 130 8.20 4.47 -1.24
C ARG A 130 9.20 4.23 -2.38
N GLY A 131 8.92 3.28 -3.26
CA GLY A 131 9.72 3.12 -4.49
C GLY A 131 9.53 4.35 -5.38
N ASP A 132 10.64 4.98 -5.76
CA ASP A 132 10.73 6.05 -6.78
C ASP A 132 10.69 5.48 -8.20
#